data_AF-A0A4R5PVZ9-F1
#
_entry.id   AF-A0A4R5PVZ9-F1
#
_cell.length_a   1.000
_cell.length_b   1.000
_cell.length_c   1.000
_cell.angle_alpha   90.00
_cell.angle_beta   90.00
_cell.angle_gamma   90.00
#
_symmetry.space_group_name_H-M   'P 1'
#
loop_
_entity.id
_entity.type
_entity.pdbx_description
1 polymer ?
#
loop_
_entity_poly.entity_id
_entity_poly.type
_entity_poly.pdbx_seq_one_letter_code
_entity_poly.pdbx_strand_id
1 'polypeptide(L)'
;YYVAQRVLKGDAAGDGSIVRRVSAAEIEAAVVDQVRALLRQPEIVVGTWMATRTEMPDLKEGEVRDALARLDPLWGELFPAEQARIVRTLVERVVVGPAGADIRLRAEGLAGLVRDLTAIAPSALMAAA
;
A
#
# COMPACT_ATOMS: atom_id res chain seq x y z
N TYR A 1 9.50 -16.42 -8.69
CA TYR A 1 8.14 -16.74 -9.17
C TYR A 1 7.26 -17.05 -7.97
N TYR A 2 5.99 -16.64 -8.02
CA TYR A 2 4.96 -17.17 -7.11
C TYR A 2 4.21 -18.31 -7.79
N VAL A 3 3.81 -19.31 -7.00
CA VAL A 3 3.11 -20.50 -7.47
C VAL A 3 1.88 -20.73 -6.61
N ALA A 4 0.74 -20.97 -7.24
CA ALA A 4 -0.48 -21.30 -6.51
C ALA A 4 -0.29 -22.62 -5.72
N GLN A 5 -0.59 -22.60 -4.42
CA GLN A 5 -0.38 -23.77 -3.56
C GLN A 5 -1.21 -24.98 -4.01
N ARG A 6 -2.42 -24.77 -4.55
CA ARG A 6 -3.26 -25.85 -5.13
C ARG A 6 -2.58 -26.55 -6.32
N VAL A 7 -1.77 -25.83 -7.10
CA VAL A 7 -0.99 -26.41 -8.20
C VAL A 7 0.13 -27.30 -7.64
N LEU A 8 0.80 -26.87 -6.57
CA LEU A 8 1.84 -27.67 -5.92
C LEU A 8 1.28 -28.95 -5.28
N LYS A 9 0.02 -28.91 -4.80
CA LYS A 9 -0.67 -30.07 -4.22
C LYS A 9 -1.30 -31.01 -5.27
N GLY A 10 -1.36 -30.61 -6.54
CA GLY A 10 -2.01 -31.39 -7.61
C GLY A 10 -3.52 -31.16 -7.73
N ASP A 11 -4.13 -30.35 -6.87
CA ASP A 11 -5.58 -30.14 -6.76
C ASP A 11 -6.13 -29.02 -7.67
N ALA A 12 -5.40 -28.70 -8.75
CA ALA A 12 -5.69 -27.58 -9.66
C ALA A 12 -5.99 -28.04 -11.11
N ALA A 13 -6.11 -29.35 -11.35
CA ALA A 13 -6.45 -29.85 -12.67
C ALA A 13 -7.85 -29.37 -13.09
N GLY A 14 -7.95 -28.73 -14.25
CA GLY A 14 -9.22 -28.25 -14.82
C GLY A 14 -9.72 -26.89 -14.33
N ASP A 15 -9.09 -26.27 -13.34
CA ASP A 15 -9.50 -24.94 -12.84
C ASP A 15 -8.83 -23.82 -13.66
N GLY A 16 -9.56 -23.30 -14.64
CA GLY A 16 -9.10 -22.20 -15.50
C GLY A 16 -9.01 -20.83 -14.80
N SER A 17 -9.53 -20.72 -13.57
CA SER A 17 -9.45 -19.48 -12.78
C SER A 17 -8.12 -19.32 -12.04
N ILE A 18 -7.33 -20.40 -11.91
CA ILE A 18 -6.07 -20.36 -11.17
C ILE A 18 -4.93 -19.92 -12.06
N VAL A 19 -4.32 -18.77 -11.72
CA VAL A 19 -3.00 -18.41 -12.24
C VAL A 19 -1.96 -19.33 -11.60
N ARG A 20 -1.42 -20.25 -12.41
CA ARG A 20 -0.55 -21.32 -11.88
C ARG A 20 0.79 -20.81 -11.39
N ARG A 21 1.42 -19.93 -12.17
CA ARG A 21 2.72 -19.31 -11.89
C ARG A 21 2.68 -17.87 -12.38
N VAL A 22 3.33 -16.98 -11.63
CA VAL A 22 3.55 -15.59 -12.03
C VAL A 22 4.98 -15.20 -11.69
N SER A 23 5.60 -14.38 -12.54
CA SER A 23 6.92 -13.81 -12.24
C SER A 23 6.85 -13.04 -10.93
N ALA A 24 7.84 -13.26 -10.05
CA ALA A 24 7.88 -12.55 -8.77
C ALA A 24 8.16 -11.06 -9.01
N ALA A 25 9.17 -10.76 -9.82
CA ALA A 25 9.55 -9.39 -10.13
C ALA A 25 8.39 -8.58 -10.75
N GLU A 26 7.65 -9.16 -11.71
CA GLU A 26 6.56 -8.46 -12.38
C GLU A 26 5.37 -8.22 -11.45
N ILE A 27 4.94 -9.22 -10.67
CA ILE A 27 3.79 -9.04 -9.77
C ILE A 27 4.13 -8.14 -8.57
N GLU A 28 5.35 -8.24 -8.03
CA GLU A 28 5.79 -7.37 -6.93
C GLU A 28 5.82 -5.91 -7.39
N ALA A 29 6.43 -5.63 -8.54
CA ALA A 29 6.45 -4.28 -9.11
C ALA A 29 5.03 -3.77 -9.38
N ALA A 30 4.18 -4.57 -10.03
CA ALA A 30 2.80 -4.19 -10.33
C ALA A 30 1.96 -3.91 -9.06
N VAL A 31 2.11 -4.73 -8.01
CA VAL A 31 1.43 -4.52 -6.73
C VAL A 31 1.92 -3.23 -6.06
N VAL A 32 3.23 -3.01 -6.01
CA VAL A 32 3.80 -1.79 -5.42
C VAL A 32 3.33 -0.54 -6.17
N ASP A 33 3.37 -0.57 -7.50
CA ASP A 33 2.93 0.55 -8.34
C ASP A 33 1.44 0.84 -8.16
N GLN A 34 0.61 -0.21 -8.14
CA GLN A 34 -0.82 -0.07 -7.94
C GLN A 34 -1.15 0.44 -6.54
N VAL A 35 -0.49 -0.05 -5.47
CA VAL A 35 -0.68 0.48 -4.11
C VAL A 35 -0.36 1.96 -4.07
N ARG A 36 0.76 2.39 -4.65
CA ARG A 36 1.12 3.83 -4.71
C ARG A 36 0.11 4.65 -5.51
N ALA A 37 -0.44 4.10 -6.60
CA ALA A 37 -1.49 4.76 -7.36
C ALA A 37 -2.80 4.91 -6.54
N LEU A 38 -3.21 3.86 -5.82
CA LEU A 38 -4.39 3.88 -4.96
C LEU A 38 -4.30 4.96 -3.88
N LEU A 39 -3.13 5.18 -3.27
CA LEU A 39 -2.94 6.21 -2.24
C LEU A 39 -3.25 7.64 -2.72
N ARG A 40 -3.26 7.87 -4.03
CA ARG A 40 -3.59 9.18 -4.64
C ARG A 40 -5.06 9.29 -5.05
N GLN A 41 -5.85 8.23 -4.91
CA GLN A 41 -7.27 8.23 -5.28
C GLN A 41 -8.10 9.00 -4.26
N PRO A 42 -9.04 9.87 -4.69
CA PRO A 42 -9.88 10.65 -3.79
C PRO A 42 -10.63 9.81 -2.75
N GLU A 43 -11.13 8.64 -3.15
CA GLU A 43 -11.88 7.72 -2.28
C GLU A 43 -11.00 7.18 -1.14
N ILE A 44 -9.72 6.89 -1.43
CA ILE A 44 -8.74 6.45 -0.44
C ILE A 44 -8.36 7.60 0.49
N VAL A 45 -8.16 8.81 -0.04
CA VAL A 45 -7.85 10.00 0.75
C VAL A 45 -8.99 10.30 1.74
N VAL A 46 -10.22 10.39 1.25
CA VAL A 46 -11.40 10.68 2.08
C VAL A 46 -11.64 9.56 3.09
N GLY A 47 -11.56 8.30 2.67
CA GLY A 47 -11.71 7.15 3.55
C GLY A 47 -10.67 7.13 4.67
N THR A 48 -9.41 7.46 4.35
CA THR A 48 -8.32 7.55 5.33
C THR A 48 -8.54 8.72 6.29
N TRP A 49 -8.90 9.89 5.79
CA TRP A 49 -9.21 11.06 6.61
C TRP A 49 -10.32 10.76 7.63
N MET A 50 -11.41 10.15 7.17
CA MET A 50 -12.51 9.72 8.04
C MET A 50 -12.04 8.72 9.11
N ALA A 51 -11.20 7.75 8.75
CA ALA A 51 -10.65 6.78 9.69
C ALA A 51 -9.71 7.41 10.73
N THR A 52 -8.97 8.47 10.37
CA THR A 52 -8.07 9.17 11.30
C THR A 52 -8.77 10.11 12.26
N ARG A 53 -10.01 10.52 11.97
CA ARG A 53 -10.72 11.60 12.68
C ARG A 53 -10.93 11.33 14.17
N THR A 54 -11.05 10.06 14.56
CA THR A 54 -11.22 9.67 15.97
C THR A 54 -9.96 9.95 16.80
N GLU A 55 -8.78 9.79 16.20
CA GLU A 55 -7.49 9.91 16.89
C GLU A 55 -6.80 11.26 16.65
N MET A 56 -7.06 11.89 15.50
CA MET A 56 -6.50 13.17 15.09
C MET A 56 -7.61 14.11 14.61
N PRO A 57 -8.44 14.66 15.53
CA PRO A 57 -9.64 15.43 15.17
C PRO A 57 -9.34 16.74 14.42
N ASP A 58 -8.14 17.30 14.62
CA ASP A 58 -7.71 18.55 13.99
C ASP A 58 -7.08 18.34 12.60
N LEU A 59 -6.80 17.08 12.21
CA LEU A 59 -6.20 16.77 10.92
C LEU A 59 -7.20 17.00 9.79
N LYS A 60 -6.82 17.85 8.84
CA LYS A 60 -7.65 18.20 7.68
C LYS A 60 -7.46 17.18 6.55
N GLU A 61 -8.49 17.00 5.74
CA GLU A 61 -8.43 16.14 4.55
C GLU A 61 -7.27 16.52 3.61
N GLY A 62 -7.02 17.82 3.41
CA GLY A 62 -5.90 18.30 2.60
C GLY A 62 -4.54 17.86 3.15
N GLU A 63 -4.37 17.82 4.47
CA GLU A 63 -3.13 17.37 5.11
C GLU A 63 -2.94 15.86 4.97
N VAL A 64 -4.03 15.08 5.00
CA VAL A 64 -4.02 13.64 4.70
C VAL A 64 -3.57 13.40 3.25
N ARG A 65 -4.19 14.11 2.30
CA ARG A 65 -3.83 14.04 0.89
C ARG A 65 -2.35 14.36 0.67
N ASP A 66 -1.88 15.46 1.26
CA ASP A 66 -0.52 15.93 1.10
C ASP A 66 0.48 14.98 1.78
N ALA A 67 0.12 14.38 2.93
CA ALA A 67 0.91 13.34 3.57
C ALA A 67 1.05 12.10 2.67
N LEU A 68 -0.06 11.55 2.16
CA LEU A 68 -0.03 10.38 1.27
C LEU A 68 0.75 10.67 -0.03
N ALA A 69 0.61 11.87 -0.60
CA ALA A 69 1.35 12.27 -1.79
C ALA A 69 2.87 12.35 -1.57
N ARG A 70 3.32 12.74 -0.36
CA ARG A 70 4.75 12.80 -0.01
C ARG A 70 5.43 11.44 0.00
N LEU A 71 4.69 10.34 0.15
CA LEU A 71 5.30 9.01 0.14
C LEU A 71 5.94 8.68 -1.22
N ASP A 72 5.36 9.15 -2.32
CA ASP A 72 5.80 8.75 -3.65
C ASP A 72 7.23 9.17 -4.01
N PRO A 73 7.65 10.44 -3.84
CA PRO A 73 9.05 10.81 -4.04
C PRO A 73 10.01 10.18 -3.02
N LEU A 74 9.51 9.80 -1.84
CA LEU A 74 10.34 9.15 -0.81
C LEU A 74 10.55 7.66 -1.08
N TRP A 75 9.65 7.02 -1.82
CA TRP A 75 9.62 5.56 -1.95
C TRP A 75 10.94 4.98 -2.43
N GLY A 76 11.55 5.58 -3.46
CA GLY A 76 12.83 5.14 -4.03
C GLY A 76 14.03 5.29 -3.08
N GLU A 77 13.91 6.19 -2.09
CA GLU A 77 14.95 6.46 -1.09
C GLU A 77 14.81 5.55 0.15
N LEU A 78 13.68 4.84 0.28
CA LEU A 78 13.45 3.92 1.39
C LEU A 78 14.30 2.65 1.23
N PHE A 79 14.89 2.19 2.32
CA PHE A 79 15.50 0.87 2.37
C PHE A 79 14.49 -0.22 1.96
N PRO A 80 14.90 -1.29 1.27
CA PRO A 80 13.99 -2.35 0.84
C PRO A 80 13.15 -2.97 1.97
N ALA A 81 13.71 -3.07 3.17
CA ALA A 81 13.00 -3.56 4.35
C ALA A 81 11.82 -2.64 4.74
N GLU A 82 12.00 -1.33 4.57
CA GLU A 82 11.01 -0.31 4.89
C GLU A 82 9.89 -0.28 3.85
N GLN A 83 10.22 -0.34 2.55
CA GLN A 83 9.22 -0.51 1.50
C GLN A 83 8.35 -1.74 1.78
N ALA A 84 8.97 -2.88 2.10
CA ALA A 84 8.25 -4.10 2.41
C ALA A 84 7.41 -3.99 3.69
N ARG A 85 7.85 -3.23 4.70
CA ARG A 85 7.07 -2.93 5.91
C ARG A 85 5.81 -2.17 5.54
N ILE A 86 5.94 -1.08 4.77
CA ILE A 86 4.80 -0.26 4.36
C ILE A 86 3.80 -1.10 3.56
N VAL A 87 4.26 -1.88 2.56
CA VAL A 87 3.35 -2.75 1.78
C VAL A 87 2.60 -3.74 2.69
N ARG A 88 3.28 -4.39 3.64
CA ARG A 88 2.63 -5.33 4.58
C ARG A 88 1.61 -4.65 5.49
N THR A 89 1.87 -3.41 5.88
CA THR A 89 0.95 -2.61 6.70
C THR A 89 -0.27 -2.16 5.90
N LEU A 90 -0.10 -1.81 4.63
CA LEU A 90 -1.18 -1.29 3.79
C LEU A 90 -2.05 -2.38 3.18
N VAL A 91 -1.46 -3.52 2.80
CA VAL A 91 -2.15 -4.54 2.02
C VAL A 91 -2.75 -5.61 2.93
N GLU A 92 -4.06 -5.81 2.81
CA GLU A 92 -4.77 -6.92 3.45
C GLU A 92 -4.58 -8.21 2.65
N ARG A 93 -4.83 -8.13 1.33
CA ARG A 93 -4.78 -9.28 0.43
C ARG A 93 -4.56 -8.83 -1.01
N VAL A 94 -3.82 -9.65 -1.76
CA VAL A 94 -3.77 -9.60 -3.22
C VAL A 94 -4.37 -10.89 -3.77
N VAL A 95 -5.36 -10.79 -4.65
CA VAL A 95 -5.97 -11.93 -5.35
C VAL A 95 -5.51 -11.87 -6.80
N VAL A 96 -4.76 -12.88 -7.23
CA VAL A 96 -4.24 -12.95 -8.61
C VAL A 96 -5.10 -13.91 -9.41
N GLY A 97 -5.69 -13.40 -10.49
CA GLY A 97 -6.54 -14.14 -11.43
C GLY A 97 -6.10 -13.91 -12.88
N PRO A 98 -6.73 -14.61 -13.84
CA PRO A 98 -6.33 -14.54 -15.25
C PRO A 98 -6.52 -13.15 -15.87
N ALA A 99 -7.45 -12.36 -15.32
CA ALA A 99 -7.74 -11.00 -15.77
C ALA A 99 -6.83 -9.92 -15.12
N GLY A 100 -6.05 -10.27 -14.09
CA GLY A 100 -5.23 -9.31 -13.36
C GLY A 100 -5.11 -9.63 -11.87
N ALA A 101 -4.84 -8.61 -11.07
CA ALA A 101 -4.72 -8.72 -9.62
C ALA A 101 -5.63 -7.71 -8.92
N ASP A 102 -6.44 -8.19 -7.98
CA ASP A 102 -7.24 -7.36 -7.09
C ASP A 102 -6.48 -7.13 -5.78
N ILE A 103 -6.41 -5.86 -5.36
CA ILE A 103 -5.70 -5.46 -4.13
C ILE A 103 -6.72 -4.93 -3.13
N ARG A 104 -6.70 -5.50 -1.93
CA ARG A 104 -7.49 -5.03 -0.79
C ARG A 104 -6.58 -4.35 0.22
N LEU A 105 -6.90 -3.10 0.57
CA LEU A 105 -6.14 -2.29 1.52
C LEU A 105 -6.75 -2.36 2.94
N ARG A 106 -5.90 -2.15 3.95
CA ARG A 106 -6.28 -2.04 5.36
C ARG A 106 -6.53 -0.58 5.72
N ALA A 107 -7.72 -0.25 6.21
CA ALA A 107 -8.06 1.10 6.62
C ALA A 107 -7.16 1.61 7.77
N GLU A 108 -6.87 0.74 8.74
CA GLU A 108 -6.02 1.03 9.89
C GLU A 108 -4.56 1.25 9.48
N GLY A 109 -4.11 0.52 8.46
CA GLY A 109 -2.78 0.69 7.88
C GLY A 109 -2.59 2.04 7.21
N LEU A 110 -3.62 2.52 6.49
CA LEU A 110 -3.63 3.85 5.88
C LEU A 110 -3.61 4.96 6.94
N ALA A 111 -4.43 4.83 7.99
CA ALA A 111 -4.43 5.79 9.10
C ALA A 111 -3.07 5.84 9.82
N GLY A 112 -2.45 4.67 10.05
CA GLY A 112 -1.10 4.59 10.61
C GLY A 112 -0.02 5.22 9.75
N LEU A 113 -0.06 4.99 8.44
CA LEU A 113 0.87 5.61 7.51
C LEU A 113 0.75 7.14 7.53
N VAL A 114 -0.47 7.69 7.56
CA VAL A 114 -0.67 9.13 7.66
C VAL A 114 -0.07 9.69 8.95
N ARG A 115 -0.29 9.02 10.09
CA ARG A 115 0.33 9.42 11.37
C ARG A 115 1.85 9.51 11.23
N ASP A 116 2.47 8.45 10.70
CA ASP A 116 3.93 8.40 10.51
C ASP A 116 4.41 9.55 9.60
N LEU A 117 3.74 9.79 8.48
CA LEU A 117 4.11 10.83 7.52
C LEU A 117 3.88 12.26 8.05
N THR A 118 2.87 12.46 8.90
CA THR A 118 2.62 13.74 9.57
C THR A 118 3.62 14.01 10.69
N ALA A 119 4.05 12.97 11.42
CA ALA A 119 5.10 13.09 12.43
C ALA A 119 6.48 13.47 11.84
N ILE A 120 6.69 13.19 10.54
CA ILE A 120 7.93 13.47 9.82
C ILE A 120 8.02 14.95 9.31
N ALA A 121 6.95 15.77 9.36
CA ALA A 121 6.97 17.19 8.98
C ALA A 121 7.32 18.13 10.17
N PRO A 122 7.96 19.30 9.96
CA PRO A 122 9.31 19.56 10.47
C PRO A 122 9.39 20.32 11.80
N SER A 123 9.92 19.67 12.83
CA SER A 123 10.59 20.34 13.97
C SER A 123 12.12 20.32 13.86
N ALA A 124 12.69 19.57 12.90
CA ALA A 124 14.12 19.28 12.87
C ALA A 124 14.94 20.11 11.85
N LEU A 125 14.32 20.96 11.03
CA LEU A 125 15.05 21.80 10.05
C LEU A 125 15.10 23.30 10.39
N MET A 126 14.43 23.75 11.46
CA MET A 126 14.46 25.16 11.89
C MET A 126 15.52 25.47 12.97
N ALA A 127 16.29 24.49 13.43
CA ALA A 127 17.32 24.69 14.45
C ALA A 127 18.72 25.02 13.88
N ALA A 128 18.83 25.32 12.59
CA ALA A 128 20.08 25.66 11.93
C ALA A 128 19.91 26.83 10.93
N ALA A 129 19.41 27.97 11.41
CA ALA A 129 19.49 29.26 10.74
C ALA A 129 20.01 30.31 11.72
#